data_AF-K2HVG1-F1
#
_entry.id   AF-K2HVG1-F1
#
_cell.length_a   1.000
_cell.length_b   1.000
_cell.length_c   1.000
_cell.angle_alpha   90.00
_cell.angle_beta   90.00
_cell.angle_gamma   90.00
#
_symmetry.space_group_name_H-M   'P 1'
#
loop_
_entity.id
_entity.type
_entity.pdbx_description
1 polymer ?
#
loop_
_entity_poly.entity_id
_entity_poly.type
_entity_poly.pdbx_seq_one_letter_code
_entity_poly.pdbx_strand_id
1 'polypeptide(L)'
;MSWKCALCGKTVYFAERKQADGKDWHNICFNKYYKQKREEESLTLYGKYSDTKKSVVGQPGKTKKCPDCEAEVEEGTRFCTSCGYKFE
;
A
#
# COMPACT_ATOMS: atom_id res chain seq x y z
N MET A 1 -11.69 31.59 16.31
CA MET A 1 -12.24 30.23 16.20
C MET A 1 -11.24 29.22 16.72
N SER A 2 -11.65 28.34 17.63
CA SER A 2 -10.83 27.20 18.08
C SER A 2 -11.44 25.91 17.55
N TRP A 3 -10.68 25.14 16.78
CA TRP A 3 -11.16 23.86 16.23
C TRP A 3 -11.15 22.76 17.30
N LYS A 4 -12.02 21.77 17.15
CA LYS A 4 -12.18 20.66 18.10
C LYS A 4 -11.82 19.35 17.42
N CYS A 5 -11.02 18.53 18.10
CA CYS A 5 -10.63 17.23 17.58
C CYS A 5 -11.84 16.30 17.53
N ALA A 6 -12.11 15.70 16.36
CA ALA A 6 -13.20 14.75 16.20
C ALA A 6 -13.01 13.42 16.97
N LEU A 7 -11.79 13.07 17.41
CA LEU A 7 -11.53 11.87 18.22
C LEU A 7 -11.67 12.13 19.72
N CYS A 8 -11.04 13.19 20.22
CA CYS A 8 -10.89 13.40 21.66
C CYS A 8 -11.68 14.61 22.21
N GLY A 9 -12.32 15.40 21.34
CA GLY A 9 -13.09 16.60 21.71
C GLY A 9 -12.24 17.78 22.20
N LYS A 10 -10.93 17.62 22.40
CA LYS A 10 -10.04 18.68 22.86
C LYS A 10 -9.79 19.70 21.77
N THR A 11 -9.43 20.91 22.18
CA THR A 11 -9.08 21.99 21.26
C THR A 11 -7.83 21.61 20.45
N VAL A 12 -7.90 21.83 19.16
CA VAL A 12 -6.78 21.64 18.23
C VAL A 12 -6.25 23.03 17.89
N TYR A 13 -4.98 23.26 18.25
CA TYR A 13 -4.28 24.47 17.90
C TYR A 13 -3.57 24.31 16.57
N PHE A 14 -3.22 25.44 15.95
CA PHE A 14 -2.62 25.46 14.60
C PHE A 14 -1.39 24.54 14.48
N ALA A 15 -0.53 24.48 15.49
CA ALA A 15 0.69 23.68 15.50
C ALA A 15 0.45 22.16 15.37
N GLU A 16 -0.71 21.67 15.79
CA GLU A 16 -1.03 20.23 15.82
C GLU A 16 -2.19 19.86 14.89
N ARG A 17 -2.70 20.84 14.14
CA ARG A 17 -3.94 20.70 13.38
C ARG A 17 -3.73 19.89 12.11
N LYS A 18 -4.56 18.86 11.97
CA LYS A 18 -4.70 18.05 10.76
C LYS A 18 -6.16 18.07 10.31
N GLN A 19 -6.40 18.32 9.03
CA GLN A 19 -7.74 18.39 8.46
C GLN A 19 -8.01 17.18 7.57
N ALA A 20 -9.12 16.49 7.81
CA ALA A 20 -9.55 15.33 7.03
C ALA A 20 -11.05 15.10 7.20
N ASP A 21 -11.72 14.69 6.12
CA ASP A 21 -13.18 14.49 6.07
C ASP A 21 -13.97 15.71 6.58
N GLY A 22 -13.45 16.92 6.34
CA GLY A 22 -14.02 18.19 6.83
C GLY A 22 -13.92 18.41 8.34
N LYS A 23 -13.16 17.57 9.06
CA LYS A 23 -12.97 17.64 10.51
C LYS A 23 -11.53 17.96 10.88
N ASP A 24 -11.34 18.57 12.03
CA ASP A 24 -10.02 18.84 12.59
C ASP A 24 -9.60 17.76 13.58
N TRP A 25 -8.30 17.48 13.62
CA TRP A 25 -7.70 16.42 14.42
C TRP A 25 -6.35 16.88 14.96
N HIS A 26 -5.95 16.34 16.12
CA HIS A 26 -4.54 16.31 16.47
C HIS A 26 -3.81 15.31 15.58
N ASN A 27 -2.51 15.51 15.35
CA ASN A 27 -1.69 14.58 14.57
C ASN A 27 -1.78 13.13 15.08
N ILE A 28 -1.69 12.93 16.40
CA ILE A 28 -1.78 11.61 17.05
C ILE A 28 -3.20 11.02 16.89
N CYS A 29 -4.23 11.83 17.13
CA CYS A 29 -5.62 11.40 17.02
C CYS A 29 -5.97 11.00 15.58
N PHE A 30 -5.50 11.77 14.61
CA PHE A 30 -5.71 11.47 13.20
C PHE A 30 -5.08 10.14 12.80
N ASN A 31 -3.84 9.86 13.24
CA ASN A 31 -3.17 8.61 12.91
C ASN A 31 -3.89 7.39 13.50
N LYS A 32 -4.45 7.51 14.73
CA LYS A 32 -5.28 6.45 15.32
C LYS A 32 -6.57 6.21 14.53
N TYR A 33 -7.28 7.29 14.20
CA TYR A 33 -8.49 7.23 13.38
C TYR A 33 -8.23 6.57 12.02
N TYR A 34 -7.18 7.01 11.32
CA TYR A 34 -6.85 6.52 9.99
C TYR A 34 -6.40 5.05 10.00
N LYS A 35 -5.71 4.60 11.06
CA LYS A 35 -5.31 3.18 11.20
C LYS A 35 -6.55 2.27 11.30
N GLN A 36 -7.49 2.62 12.17
CA GLN A 36 -8.74 1.87 12.33
C GLN A 36 -9.55 1.86 11.03
N LYS A 37 -9.70 3.02 10.37
CA LYS A 37 -10.40 3.13 9.09
C LYS A 37 -9.77 2.25 8.01
N ARG A 38 -8.43 2.16 7.94
CA ARG A 38 -7.74 1.27 7.00
C ARG A 38 -8.06 -0.20 7.26
N GLU A 39 -8.09 -0.63 8.52
CA GLU A 39 -8.44 -2.02 8.87
C GLU A 39 -9.87 -2.34 8.43
N GLU A 40 -10.81 -1.43 8.68
CA GLU A 40 -12.21 -1.55 8.22
C GLU A 40 -12.31 -1.53 6.69
N GLU A 41 -11.62 -0.62 6.01
CA GLU A 41 -11.60 -0.51 4.54
C GLU A 41 -10.91 -1.71 3.87
N SER A 42 -9.88 -2.29 4.50
CA SER A 42 -9.18 -3.48 4.02
C SER A 42 -10.08 -4.73 4.01
N LEU A 43 -11.09 -4.75 4.87
CA LEU A 43 -12.11 -5.80 4.91
C LEU A 43 -13.20 -5.59 3.85
N THR A 44 -13.30 -4.38 3.27
CA THR A 44 -14.24 -4.13 2.19
C THR A 44 -13.69 -4.63 0.86
N LEU A 45 -14.58 -5.14 0.01
CA LEU A 45 -14.29 -5.59 -1.36
C LEU A 45 -13.57 -4.52 -2.21
N TYR A 46 -13.70 -3.24 -1.87
CA TYR A 46 -13.10 -2.08 -2.54
C TYR A 46 -11.70 -1.69 -2.01
N GLY A 47 -11.26 -2.24 -0.87
CA GLY A 47 -9.98 -1.90 -0.22
C GLY A 47 -8.72 -2.41 -0.93
N LYS A 48 -8.87 -3.20 -1.99
CA LYS A 48 -7.74 -3.69 -2.80
C LYS A 48 -7.15 -2.63 -3.74
N TYR A 49 -7.83 -1.51 -3.97
CA TYR A 49 -7.45 -0.56 -5.03
C TYR A 49 -6.68 0.67 -4.54
N SER A 50 -6.64 0.96 -3.23
CA SER A 50 -6.08 2.21 -2.69
C SER A 50 -4.65 2.09 -2.13
N ASP A 51 -4.05 0.89 -2.08
CA ASP A 51 -2.65 0.70 -1.64
C ASP A 51 -1.63 0.78 -2.80
N THR A 52 -2.04 1.01 -4.04
CA THR A 52 -1.13 1.20 -5.18
C THR A 52 -0.60 2.63 -5.29
N LYS A 53 0.13 3.06 -4.24
CA LYS A 53 1.35 3.87 -4.45
C LYS A 53 2.60 3.13 -3.96
N LYS A 54 2.66 1.82 -4.15
CA LYS A 54 3.94 1.11 -4.37
C LYS A 54 3.70 -0.18 -5.13
N SER A 55 4.37 -0.31 -6.27
CA SER A 55 4.54 -1.52 -7.07
C SER A 55 3.38 -1.90 -8.00
N VAL A 56 3.50 -1.40 -9.24
CA VAL A 56 3.25 -2.07 -10.53
C VAL A 56 2.62 -3.47 -10.40
N VAL A 57 1.33 -3.57 -10.70
CA VAL A 57 0.69 -4.84 -11.06
C VAL A 57 1.27 -5.27 -12.41
N GLY A 58 2.23 -6.19 -12.36
CA GLY A 58 2.71 -6.93 -13.53
C GLY A 58 1.61 -7.85 -14.05
N GLN A 59 1.44 -7.84 -15.37
CA GLN A 59 0.54 -8.72 -16.13
C GLN A 59 0.85 -10.21 -15.87
N PRO A 60 -0.10 -11.13 -16.09
CA PRO A 60 0.16 -12.57 -16.06
C PRO A 60 1.11 -12.94 -17.21
N GLY A 61 2.41 -12.89 -16.94
CA GLY A 61 3.48 -13.32 -17.84
C GLY A 61 3.52 -14.84 -17.92
N LYS A 62 3.65 -15.36 -19.12
CA LYS A 62 3.91 -16.79 -19.38
C LYS A 62 5.26 -17.17 -18.78
N THR A 63 5.31 -18.28 -18.04
CA THR A 63 6.52 -18.81 -17.39
C THR A 63 7.06 -20.03 -18.16
N LYS A 64 8.40 -20.13 -18.28
CA LYS A 64 9.15 -21.24 -18.87
C LYS A 64 10.05 -21.90 -17.82
N LYS A 65 10.23 -23.22 -17.88
CA LYS A 65 11.18 -23.92 -17.00
C LYS A 65 12.60 -23.76 -17.51
N CYS A 66 13.54 -23.46 -16.61
CA CYS A 66 14.96 -23.49 -16.92
C CYS A 66 15.42 -24.95 -17.07
N PRO A 67 16.11 -25.33 -18.15
CA PRO A 67 16.59 -26.71 -18.35
C PRO A 67 17.77 -27.09 -17.45
N ASP A 68 18.46 -26.12 -16.86
CA ASP A 68 19.67 -26.34 -16.06
C ASP A 68 19.38 -26.51 -14.57
N CYS A 69 18.39 -25.79 -14.03
CA CYS A 69 18.05 -25.83 -12.60
C CYS A 69 16.56 -26.10 -12.31
N GLU A 70 15.75 -26.33 -13.34
CA GLU A 70 14.30 -26.50 -13.24
C GLU A 70 13.56 -25.34 -12.54
N ALA A 71 14.18 -24.16 -12.44
CA ALA A 71 13.51 -22.97 -11.92
C ALA A 71 12.45 -22.47 -12.91
N GLU A 72 11.35 -21.95 -12.39
CA GLU A 72 10.33 -21.28 -13.18
C GLU A 72 10.77 -19.85 -13.48
N VAL A 73 10.93 -19.53 -14.76
CA VAL A 73 11.51 -18.27 -15.24
C VAL A 73 10.52 -17.56 -16.17
N GLU A 74 10.38 -16.25 -16.04
CA GLU A 74 9.51 -15.47 -16.94
C GLU A 74 10.05 -15.46 -18.37
N GLU A 75 9.18 -15.71 -19.38
CA GLU A 75 9.58 -15.84 -20.79
C GLU A 75 10.33 -14.61 -21.34
N GLY A 76 10.15 -13.43 -20.74
CA GLY A 76 10.83 -12.18 -21.13
C GLY A 76 12.26 -12.02 -20.62
N THR A 77 12.77 -12.94 -19.80
CA THR A 77 14.15 -12.87 -19.29
C THR A 77 15.13 -13.58 -20.22
N ARG A 78 16.27 -12.92 -20.45
CA ARG A 78 17.39 -13.44 -21.25
C ARG A 78 18.23 -14.48 -20.50
N PHE A 79 18.04 -14.59 -19.19
CA PHE A 79 18.76 -15.54 -18.36
C PHE A 79 17.90 -16.00 -17.18
N CYS A 80 18.16 -17.19 -16.69
CA CYS A 80 17.55 -17.75 -15.49
C CYS A 80 18.08 -17.00 -14.27
N THR A 81 17.16 -16.45 -13.46
CA THR A 81 17.48 -15.75 -12.22
C THR A 81 17.98 -16.66 -11.10
N SER A 82 17.82 -17.97 -11.24
CA SER A 82 18.21 -18.96 -10.22
C SER A 82 19.59 -19.57 -10.44
N CYS A 83 20.00 -19.82 -11.70
CA CYS A 83 21.29 -20.45 -12.00
C CYS A 83 22.18 -19.68 -13.00
N GLY A 84 21.68 -18.61 -13.63
CA GLY A 84 22.44 -17.84 -14.61
C GLY A 84 22.47 -18.43 -16.02
N TYR A 85 21.74 -19.53 -16.28
CA TYR A 85 21.56 -20.10 -17.62
C TYR A 85 21.02 -19.05 -18.59
N LYS A 86 21.65 -18.86 -19.76
CA LYS A 86 21.22 -17.88 -20.76
C LYS A 86 20.22 -18.51 -21.74
N PHE A 87 19.06 -17.86 -21.89
CA PHE A 87 18.09 -18.16 -22.93
C PHE A 87 18.44 -17.30 -24.15
N GLU A 88 19.49 -17.70 -24.88
CA GLU A 88 19.82 -17.14 -26.20
C GLU A 88 18.84 -17.61 -27.27
#